data_AF-A0A933M5E7-F1
#
_entry.id   AF-A0A933M5E7-F1
#
_cell.length_a   1.000
_cell.length_b   1.000
_cell.length_c   1.000
_cell.angle_alpha   90.00
_cell.angle_beta   90.00
_cell.angle_gamma   90.00
#
_symmetry.space_group_name_H-M   'P 1'
#
loop_
_entity.id
_entity.type
_entity.pdbx_description
1 polymer ?
#
loop_
_entity_poly.entity_id
_entity_poly.type
_entity_poly.pdbx_seq_one_letter_code
_entity_poly.pdbx_strand_id
1 'polypeptide(L)'
;MSASANVRNVQVLADLKAALARFKSDTQSSLNAAQQEIQRAQEWLGERERHWQGEVRRREQVAQQAHAALQRCQASGTYDRDGHYYPPNCSAEEAALAQVQRSLSAAQAELRTVQQFSRALQQAAVEFQREAQRLANYLNNDVTKASALLENKISILQAYTAMSAPSVSYTSASDLRVDYSGAAFEQWAIANIFHDKQRIGVPVLLNRHLSQIDEEGLGLLQDRISDNYVDKDGSLWDAKAYDEHSVIDRDQLRDYQLMERAGYVIDAKGNRVRITSVNYLFSSRAAAEKNIDYLRGEATVWYVEWHSDGSGTVRLFEDQ
;
A
#
# COMPACT_ATOMS: atom_id res chain seq x y z
N MET A 1 22.37 23.59 31.84
CA MET A 1 23.39 24.12 30.90
C MET A 1 22.94 23.81 29.48
N SER A 2 23.16 24.73 28.54
CA SER A 2 22.62 24.69 27.16
C SER A 2 23.32 23.61 26.32
N ALA A 3 22.67 22.45 26.17
CA ALA A 3 23.08 21.42 25.21
C ALA A 3 23.02 22.02 23.79
N SER A 4 24.18 22.22 23.17
CA SER A 4 24.26 22.70 21.79
C SER A 4 23.79 21.58 20.85
N ALA A 5 22.64 21.77 20.21
CA ALA A 5 22.21 20.90 19.13
C ALA A 5 23.18 21.02 17.95
N ASN A 6 23.76 19.91 17.48
CA ASN A 6 24.61 19.88 16.28
C ASN A 6 23.73 19.93 15.02
N VAL A 7 23.18 21.11 14.74
CA VAL A 7 22.30 21.36 13.60
C VAL A 7 23.15 21.52 12.34
N ARG A 8 23.41 20.41 11.64
CA ARG A 8 24.22 20.44 10.40
C ARG A 8 23.48 21.10 9.24
N ASN A 9 22.18 20.83 9.07
CA ASN A 9 21.41 21.38 7.97
C ASN A 9 19.89 21.35 8.22
N VAL A 10 19.29 22.49 8.60
CA VAL A 10 17.84 22.65 8.74
C VAL A 10 17.13 22.57 7.38
N GLN A 11 17.83 22.91 6.29
CA GLN A 11 17.26 22.93 4.94
C GLN A 11 16.77 21.54 4.51
N VAL A 12 17.44 20.46 4.92
CA VAL A 12 17.01 19.09 4.59
C VAL A 12 15.62 18.76 5.14
N LEU A 13 15.29 19.27 6.34
CA LEU A 13 13.95 19.08 6.92
C LEU A 13 12.90 19.92 6.19
N ALA A 14 13.26 21.14 5.79
CA ALA A 14 12.41 22.00 4.99
C ALA A 14 12.15 21.39 3.58
N ASP A 15 13.18 20.82 2.96
CA ASP A 15 13.09 20.13 1.68
C ASP A 15 12.22 18.88 1.78
N LEU A 16 12.37 18.10 2.86
CA LEU A 16 11.50 16.94 3.12
C LEU A 16 10.03 17.36 3.33
N LYS A 17 9.77 18.41 4.10
CA LYS A 17 8.42 18.97 4.27
C LYS A 17 7.84 19.40 2.92
N ALA A 18 8.63 20.09 2.10
CA ALA A 18 8.22 20.50 0.76
C ALA A 18 7.94 19.30 -0.16
N ALA A 19 8.77 18.25 -0.09
CA ALA A 19 8.58 17.02 -0.83
C ALA A 19 7.29 16.29 -0.40
N LEU A 20 7.00 16.20 0.90
CA LEU A 20 5.75 15.63 1.42
C LEU A 20 4.51 16.42 0.98
N ALA A 21 4.59 17.75 0.97
CA ALA A 21 3.50 18.60 0.50
C ALA A 21 3.23 18.39 -1.00
N ARG A 22 4.29 18.32 -1.82
CA ARG A 22 4.18 17.99 -3.26
C ARG A 22 3.60 16.60 -3.47
N PHE A 23 4.13 15.59 -2.79
CA PHE A 23 3.62 14.22 -2.83
C PHE A 23 2.12 14.16 -2.51
N LYS A 24 1.67 14.84 -1.45
CA LYS A 24 0.24 14.93 -1.10
C LYS A 24 -0.57 15.55 -2.23
N SER A 25 -0.15 16.70 -2.74
CA SER A 25 -0.84 17.42 -3.82
C SER A 25 -0.93 16.57 -5.09
N ASP A 26 0.19 16.02 -5.55
CA ASP A 26 0.28 15.27 -6.80
C ASP A 26 -0.52 13.97 -6.73
N THR A 27 -0.44 13.27 -5.60
CA THR A 27 -1.20 12.04 -5.39
C THR A 27 -2.70 12.33 -5.31
N GLN A 28 -3.13 13.37 -4.58
CA GLN A 28 -4.54 13.74 -4.52
C GLN A 28 -5.09 14.15 -5.90
N SER A 29 -4.31 14.89 -6.68
CA SER A 29 -4.66 15.27 -8.05
C SER A 29 -4.80 14.03 -8.95
N SER A 30 -3.87 13.08 -8.84
CA SER A 30 -3.91 11.81 -9.59
C SER A 30 -5.12 10.94 -9.23
N LEU A 31 -5.46 10.84 -7.94
CA LEU A 31 -6.66 10.13 -7.47
C LEU A 31 -7.94 10.77 -8.01
N ASN A 32 -8.03 12.11 -7.99
CA ASN A 32 -9.18 12.84 -8.52
C ASN A 32 -9.32 12.65 -10.03
N ALA A 33 -8.20 12.68 -10.78
CA ALA A 33 -8.21 12.46 -12.21
C ALA A 33 -8.71 11.05 -12.57
N ALA A 34 -8.21 10.02 -11.87
CA ALA A 34 -8.67 8.64 -12.05
C ALA A 34 -10.17 8.49 -11.73
N GLN A 35 -10.64 9.10 -10.63
CA GLN A 35 -12.06 9.08 -10.26
C GLN A 35 -12.95 9.75 -11.32
N GLN A 36 -12.49 10.84 -11.94
CA GLN A 36 -13.21 11.51 -13.02
C GLN A 36 -13.25 10.65 -14.30
N GLU A 37 -12.17 9.95 -14.65
CA GLU A 37 -12.18 9.03 -15.80
C GLU A 37 -13.15 7.87 -15.60
N ILE A 38 -13.22 7.32 -14.39
CA ILE A 38 -14.19 6.28 -14.05
C ILE A 38 -15.61 6.79 -14.23
N GLN A 39 -15.91 8.00 -13.75
CA GLN A 39 -17.24 8.62 -13.91
C GLN A 39 -17.58 8.85 -15.39
N ARG A 40 -16.66 9.41 -16.18
CA ARG A 40 -16.83 9.58 -17.63
C ARG A 40 -17.12 8.25 -18.32
N ALA A 41 -16.38 7.20 -17.98
CA ALA A 41 -16.57 5.87 -18.56
C ALA A 41 -17.93 5.26 -18.19
N GLN A 42 -18.39 5.45 -16.94
CA GLN A 42 -19.71 5.01 -16.48
C GLN A 42 -20.84 5.74 -17.21
N GLU A 43 -20.74 7.07 -17.37
CA GLU A 43 -21.70 7.88 -18.11
C GLU A 43 -21.77 7.44 -19.58
N TRP A 44 -20.61 7.27 -20.22
CA TRP A 44 -20.52 6.82 -21.60
C TRP A 44 -21.15 5.43 -21.80
N LEU A 45 -20.85 4.46 -20.92
CA LEU A 45 -21.47 3.14 -20.98
C LEU A 45 -22.98 3.20 -20.74
N GLY A 46 -23.46 4.06 -19.84
CA GLY A 46 -24.89 4.28 -19.62
C GLY A 46 -25.60 4.90 -20.84
N GLU A 47 -24.94 5.79 -21.57
CA GLU A 47 -25.43 6.27 -22.87
C GLU A 47 -25.45 5.17 -23.94
N ARG A 48 -24.37 4.40 -24.06
CA ARG A 48 -24.29 3.27 -25.00
C ARG A 48 -25.38 2.24 -24.73
N GLU A 49 -25.63 1.92 -23.46
CA GLU A 49 -26.67 0.96 -23.08
C GLU A 49 -28.06 1.47 -23.50
N ARG A 50 -28.40 2.72 -23.18
CA ARG A 50 -29.67 3.35 -23.60
C ARG A 50 -29.81 3.34 -25.12
N HIS A 51 -28.75 3.67 -25.84
CA HIS A 51 -28.72 3.63 -27.31
C HIS A 51 -29.06 2.23 -27.83
N TRP A 52 -28.34 1.20 -27.38
CA TRP A 52 -28.55 -0.17 -27.85
C TRP A 52 -29.90 -0.75 -27.43
N GLN A 53 -30.42 -0.40 -26.25
CA GLN A 53 -31.78 -0.75 -25.85
C GLN A 53 -32.83 -0.14 -26.81
N GLY A 54 -32.65 1.11 -27.23
CA GLY A 54 -33.52 1.74 -28.22
C GLY A 54 -33.41 1.08 -29.59
N GLU A 55 -32.19 0.77 -30.02
CA GLU A 55 -31.89 0.11 -31.28
C GLU A 55 -32.41 -1.33 -31.36
N VAL A 56 -32.42 -2.06 -30.24
CA VAL A 56 -33.07 -3.38 -30.12
C VAL A 56 -34.58 -3.22 -30.28
N ARG A 57 -35.22 -2.34 -29.50
CA ARG A 57 -36.68 -2.11 -29.59
C ARG A 57 -37.13 -1.73 -31.00
N ARG A 58 -36.37 -0.84 -31.67
CA ARG A 58 -36.66 -0.43 -33.05
C ARG A 58 -36.58 -1.62 -34.02
N ARG A 59 -35.54 -2.46 -33.90
CA ARG A 59 -35.37 -3.64 -34.78
C ARG A 59 -36.39 -4.73 -34.49
N GLU A 60 -36.83 -4.89 -33.23
CA GLU A 60 -37.92 -5.80 -32.86
C GLU A 60 -39.23 -5.41 -33.55
N GLN A 61 -39.57 -4.11 -33.57
CA GLN A 61 -40.75 -3.62 -34.29
C GLN A 61 -40.67 -3.91 -35.79
N VAL A 62 -39.51 -3.69 -36.42
CA VAL A 62 -39.31 -4.01 -37.83
C VAL A 62 -39.39 -5.52 -38.08
N ALA A 63 -38.86 -6.35 -37.17
CA ALA A 63 -38.94 -7.81 -37.27
C ALA A 63 -40.39 -8.29 -37.20
N GLN A 64 -41.20 -7.72 -36.31
CA GLN A 64 -42.63 -8.00 -36.23
C GLN A 64 -43.38 -7.62 -37.51
N GLN A 65 -43.05 -6.47 -38.10
CA GLN A 65 -43.64 -6.04 -39.38
C GLN A 65 -43.25 -6.97 -40.55
N ALA A 66 -41.98 -7.35 -40.65
CA ALA A 66 -41.50 -8.29 -41.67
C ALA A 66 -42.14 -9.68 -41.51
N HIS A 67 -42.29 -10.16 -40.26
CA HIS A 67 -42.99 -11.41 -39.97
C HIS A 67 -44.47 -11.34 -40.38
N ALA A 68 -45.16 -10.25 -40.06
CA ALA A 68 -46.54 -10.06 -40.48
C ALA A 68 -46.68 -9.95 -42.01
N ALA A 69 -45.71 -9.36 -42.71
CA ALA A 69 -45.69 -9.30 -44.17
C ALA A 69 -45.53 -10.70 -44.79
N LEU A 70 -44.62 -11.51 -44.25
CA LEU A 70 -44.46 -12.91 -44.66
C LEU A 70 -45.76 -13.70 -44.47
N GLN A 71 -46.42 -13.57 -43.30
CA GLN A 71 -47.69 -14.23 -43.05
C GLN A 71 -48.79 -13.79 -44.02
N ARG A 72 -48.88 -12.49 -44.34
CA ARG A 72 -49.82 -11.98 -45.35
C ARG A 72 -49.53 -12.54 -46.73
N CYS A 73 -48.26 -12.61 -47.13
CA CYS A 73 -47.88 -13.23 -48.39
C CYS A 73 -48.28 -14.71 -48.42
N GLN A 74 -47.95 -15.48 -47.39
CA GLN A 74 -48.30 -16.91 -47.32
C GLN A 74 -49.81 -17.16 -47.43
N ALA A 75 -50.63 -16.23 -46.93
CA ALA A 75 -52.09 -16.29 -47.00
C ALA A 75 -52.69 -15.82 -48.35
N SER A 76 -51.91 -15.26 -49.28
CA SER A 76 -52.42 -14.66 -50.52
C SER A 76 -52.57 -15.62 -51.70
N GLY A 77 -52.43 -16.94 -51.46
CA GLY A 77 -52.59 -17.96 -52.51
C GLY A 77 -53.97 -17.92 -53.16
N THR A 78 -54.03 -18.26 -54.44
CA THR A 78 -55.23 -18.16 -55.28
C THR A 78 -55.71 -19.52 -55.74
N TYR A 79 -57.00 -19.64 -56.04
CA TYR A 79 -57.57 -20.82 -56.68
C TYR A 79 -57.90 -20.53 -58.14
N ASP A 80 -57.71 -21.50 -59.05
CA ASP A 80 -58.23 -21.38 -60.41
C ASP A 80 -59.74 -21.72 -60.49
N ARG A 81 -60.29 -21.68 -61.71
CA ARG A 81 -61.70 -21.98 -61.99
C ARG A 81 -62.08 -23.44 -61.72
N ASP A 82 -61.09 -24.34 -61.74
CA ASP A 82 -61.25 -25.78 -61.52
C ASP A 82 -61.01 -26.16 -60.04
N GLY A 83 -60.69 -25.19 -59.19
CA GLY A 83 -60.50 -25.35 -57.75
C GLY A 83 -59.10 -25.77 -57.33
N HIS A 84 -58.10 -25.73 -58.22
CA HIS A 84 -56.70 -26.00 -57.86
C HIS A 84 -56.08 -24.79 -57.15
N TYR A 85 -55.41 -25.05 -56.02
CA TYR A 85 -54.71 -24.04 -55.24
C TYR A 85 -53.31 -23.75 -55.79
N TYR A 86 -52.99 -22.47 -55.97
CA TYR A 86 -51.67 -21.97 -56.35
C TYR A 86 -51.05 -21.20 -55.19
N PRO A 87 -49.96 -21.70 -54.58
CA PRO A 87 -49.29 -21.00 -53.51
C PRO A 87 -48.60 -19.71 -54.01
N PRO A 88 -48.55 -18.66 -53.18
CA PRO A 88 -47.86 -17.43 -53.52
C PRO A 88 -46.34 -17.59 -53.41
N ASN A 89 -45.57 -16.81 -54.18
CA ASN A 89 -44.12 -16.76 -54.05
C ASN A 89 -43.72 -15.70 -53.00
N CYS A 90 -43.28 -16.15 -51.82
CA CYS A 90 -42.91 -15.29 -50.69
C CYS A 90 -41.40 -15.22 -50.42
N SER A 91 -40.57 -15.58 -51.40
CA SER A 91 -39.11 -15.63 -51.24
C SER A 91 -38.49 -14.26 -50.88
N ALA A 92 -39.09 -13.16 -51.31
CA ALA A 92 -38.64 -11.81 -50.97
C ALA A 92 -38.90 -11.47 -49.49
N GLU A 93 -40.09 -11.80 -48.98
CA GLU A 93 -40.48 -11.59 -47.59
C GLU A 93 -39.66 -12.46 -46.63
N GLU A 94 -39.37 -13.71 -47.03
CA GLU A 94 -38.48 -14.62 -46.28
C GLU A 94 -37.06 -14.05 -46.18
N ALA A 95 -36.50 -13.57 -47.28
CA ALA A 95 -35.18 -12.94 -47.30
C ALA A 95 -35.14 -11.65 -46.45
N ALA A 96 -36.18 -10.82 -46.53
CA ALA A 96 -36.31 -9.61 -45.74
C ALA A 96 -36.40 -9.91 -44.23
N LEU A 97 -37.22 -10.89 -43.82
CA LEU A 97 -37.31 -11.32 -42.43
C LEU A 97 -35.97 -11.83 -41.92
N ALA A 98 -35.28 -12.69 -42.69
CA ALA A 98 -33.96 -13.21 -42.34
C ALA A 98 -32.92 -12.08 -42.16
N GLN A 99 -32.95 -11.05 -43.01
CA GLN A 99 -32.06 -9.90 -42.89
C GLN A 99 -32.32 -9.10 -41.61
N VAL A 100 -33.59 -8.83 -41.29
CA VAL A 100 -33.96 -8.07 -40.09
C VAL A 100 -33.62 -8.86 -38.83
N GLN A 101 -33.86 -10.17 -38.80
CA GLN A 101 -33.48 -11.04 -37.69
C GLN A 101 -31.97 -11.04 -37.44
N ARG A 102 -31.14 -11.10 -38.50
CA ARG A 102 -29.69 -10.94 -38.36
C ARG A 102 -29.32 -9.59 -37.75
N SER A 103 -29.91 -8.50 -38.25
CA SER A 103 -29.66 -7.16 -37.70
C SER A 103 -30.08 -7.04 -36.22
N LEU A 104 -31.21 -7.62 -35.84
CA LEU A 104 -31.67 -7.65 -34.45
C LEU A 104 -30.70 -8.43 -33.56
N SER A 105 -30.25 -9.61 -34.01
CA SER A 105 -29.29 -10.42 -33.26
C SER A 105 -27.97 -9.68 -33.01
N ALA A 106 -27.50 -8.91 -33.99
CA ALA A 106 -26.31 -8.07 -33.87
C ALA A 106 -26.50 -6.96 -32.82
N ALA A 107 -27.62 -6.23 -32.86
CA ALA A 107 -27.92 -5.20 -31.87
C ALA A 107 -28.06 -5.77 -30.44
N GLN A 108 -28.66 -6.96 -30.30
CA GLN A 108 -28.75 -7.66 -29.02
C GLN A 108 -27.37 -8.10 -28.52
N ALA A 109 -26.46 -8.50 -29.41
CA ALA A 109 -25.08 -8.82 -29.05
C ALA A 109 -24.34 -7.59 -28.52
N GLU A 110 -24.45 -6.45 -29.21
CA GLU A 110 -23.87 -5.18 -28.76
C GLU A 110 -24.41 -4.75 -27.39
N LEU A 111 -25.73 -4.87 -27.16
CA LEU A 111 -26.33 -4.59 -25.86
C LEU A 111 -25.73 -5.46 -24.74
N ARG A 112 -25.58 -6.77 -24.98
CA ARG A 112 -24.96 -7.69 -24.01
C ARG A 112 -23.51 -7.31 -23.72
N THR A 113 -22.76 -6.94 -24.75
CA THR A 113 -21.37 -6.48 -24.63
C THR A 113 -21.28 -5.24 -23.75
N VAL A 114 -22.09 -4.21 -24.01
CA VAL A 114 -22.11 -2.99 -23.19
C VAL A 114 -22.49 -3.30 -21.74
N GLN A 115 -23.51 -4.13 -21.51
CA GLN A 115 -23.91 -4.53 -20.16
C GLN A 115 -22.82 -5.30 -19.42
N GLN A 116 -22.04 -6.14 -20.12
CA GLN A 116 -20.90 -6.83 -19.54
C GLN A 116 -19.81 -5.83 -19.12
N PHE A 117 -19.47 -4.88 -19.98
CA PHE A 117 -18.50 -3.83 -19.65
C PHE A 117 -19.00 -2.92 -18.51
N SER A 118 -20.29 -2.59 -18.47
CA SER A 118 -20.89 -1.83 -17.36
C SER A 118 -20.67 -2.53 -16.02
N ARG A 119 -20.94 -3.84 -15.94
CA ARG A 119 -20.72 -4.63 -14.72
C ARG A 119 -19.24 -4.71 -14.33
N ALA A 120 -18.37 -4.98 -15.31
CA ALA A 120 -16.93 -5.06 -15.08
C ALA A 120 -16.36 -3.72 -14.57
N LEU A 121 -16.78 -2.61 -15.16
CA LEU A 121 -16.38 -1.26 -14.73
C LEU A 121 -16.89 -0.95 -13.33
N GLN A 122 -18.15 -1.29 -13.00
CA GLN A 122 -18.69 -1.10 -11.66
C GLN A 122 -17.88 -1.85 -10.60
N GLN A 123 -17.51 -3.10 -10.86
CA GLN A 123 -16.67 -3.88 -9.95
C GLN A 123 -15.28 -3.24 -9.76
N ALA A 124 -14.60 -2.92 -10.86
CA ALA A 124 -13.29 -2.27 -10.82
C ALA A 124 -13.34 -0.90 -10.11
N ALA A 125 -14.44 -0.15 -10.29
CA ALA A 125 -14.65 1.14 -9.63
C ALA A 125 -14.79 0.99 -8.11
N VAL A 126 -15.49 -0.02 -7.62
CA VAL A 126 -15.62 -0.28 -6.18
C VAL A 126 -14.26 -0.63 -5.56
N GLU A 127 -13.48 -1.49 -6.24
CA GLU A 127 -12.13 -1.85 -5.80
C GLU A 127 -11.21 -0.62 -5.77
N PHE A 128 -11.22 0.19 -6.83
CA PHE A 128 -10.49 1.46 -6.89
C PHE A 128 -10.89 2.39 -5.76
N GLN A 129 -12.19 2.61 -5.53
CA GLN A 129 -12.67 3.52 -4.49
C GLN A 129 -12.20 3.12 -3.09
N ARG A 130 -12.15 1.81 -2.79
CA ARG A 130 -11.65 1.32 -1.51
C ARG A 130 -10.18 1.69 -1.30
N GLU A 131 -9.33 1.41 -2.29
CA GLU A 131 -7.89 1.69 -2.18
C GLU A 131 -7.60 3.20 -2.24
N ALA A 132 -8.31 3.94 -3.10
CA ALA A 132 -8.24 5.39 -3.20
C ALA A 132 -8.61 6.06 -1.87
N GLN A 133 -9.65 5.59 -1.18
CA GLN A 133 -10.05 6.12 0.12
C GLN A 133 -8.98 5.85 1.19
N ARG A 134 -8.37 4.66 1.20
CA ARG A 134 -7.27 4.34 2.12
C ARG A 134 -6.09 5.29 1.92
N LEU A 135 -5.68 5.48 0.66
CA LEU A 135 -4.60 6.40 0.33
C LEU A 135 -4.95 7.85 0.66
N ALA A 136 -6.17 8.31 0.33
CA ALA A 136 -6.63 9.65 0.68
C ALA A 136 -6.62 9.88 2.20
N ASN A 137 -7.02 8.88 3.00
CA ASN A 137 -6.95 8.96 4.46
C ASN A 137 -5.50 9.08 4.96
N TYR A 138 -4.58 8.29 4.41
CA TYR A 138 -3.15 8.38 4.73
C TYR A 138 -2.57 9.76 4.40
N LEU A 139 -2.89 10.31 3.22
CA LEU A 139 -2.47 11.65 2.80
C LEU A 139 -3.03 12.76 3.71
N ASN A 140 -4.27 12.60 4.19
CA ASN A 140 -4.93 13.61 5.00
C ASN A 140 -4.57 13.53 6.48
N ASN A 141 -4.23 12.34 6.98
CA ASN A 141 -3.88 12.14 8.39
C ASN A 141 -2.37 12.12 8.58
N ASP A 142 -1.69 11.12 8.02
CA ASP A 142 -0.31 10.80 8.36
C ASP A 142 0.67 11.79 7.73
N VAL A 143 0.48 12.14 6.46
CA VAL A 143 1.30 13.16 5.80
C VAL A 143 1.10 14.55 6.43
N THR A 144 -0.12 14.88 6.86
CA THR A 144 -0.41 16.13 7.58
C THR A 144 0.29 16.16 8.94
N LYS A 145 0.22 15.06 9.73
CA LYS A 145 0.92 14.92 11.00
C LYS A 145 2.44 15.01 10.83
N ALA A 146 3.00 14.30 9.85
CA ALA A 146 4.43 14.35 9.53
C ALA A 146 4.87 15.76 9.13
N SER A 147 4.06 16.48 8.33
CA SER A 147 4.34 17.87 7.96
C SER A 147 4.32 18.81 9.17
N ALA A 148 3.37 18.64 10.09
CA ALA A 148 3.28 19.42 11.33
C ALA A 148 4.46 19.13 12.28
N LEU A 149 4.87 17.87 12.38
CA LEU A 149 6.05 17.47 13.15
C LEU A 149 7.32 18.12 12.58
N LEU A 150 7.53 18.04 11.25
CA LEU A 150 8.67 18.68 10.59
C LEU A 150 8.65 20.19 10.79
N GLU A 151 7.50 20.84 10.69
CA GLU A 151 7.36 22.29 10.95
C GLU A 151 7.78 22.66 12.37
N ASN A 152 7.31 21.90 13.36
CA ASN A 152 7.67 22.10 14.75
C ASN A 152 9.18 21.92 14.95
N LYS A 153 9.79 20.86 14.39
CA LYS A 153 11.24 20.62 14.47
C LYS A 153 12.05 21.72 13.79
N ILE A 154 11.63 22.18 12.61
CA ILE A 154 12.27 23.29 11.91
C ILE A 154 12.25 24.55 12.78
N SER A 155 11.09 24.91 13.32
CA SER A 155 10.93 26.08 14.19
C SER A 155 11.82 26.02 15.43
N ILE A 156 11.85 24.86 16.12
CA ILE A 156 12.71 24.64 17.28
C ILE A 156 14.19 24.83 16.90
N LEU A 157 14.65 24.19 15.81
CA LEU A 157 16.04 24.27 15.39
C LEU A 157 16.44 25.68 14.96
N GLN A 158 15.53 26.41 14.28
CA GLN A 158 15.74 27.81 13.89
C GLN A 158 15.88 28.72 15.12
N ALA A 159 15.03 28.54 16.14
CA ALA A 159 15.13 29.27 17.40
C ALA A 159 16.46 28.98 18.13
N TYR A 160 16.90 27.71 18.16
CA TYR A 160 18.20 27.33 18.73
C TYR A 160 19.38 27.98 18.00
N THR A 161 19.36 28.03 16.66
CA THR A 161 20.41 28.72 15.89
C THR A 161 20.41 30.22 16.09
N ALA A 162 19.24 30.85 16.28
CA ALA A 162 19.13 32.28 16.53
C ALA A 162 19.62 32.68 17.95
N MET A 163 19.51 31.77 18.92
CA MET A 163 19.97 31.98 20.30
C MET A 163 21.46 31.67 20.53
N SER A 164 22.13 30.94 19.61
CA SER A 164 23.51 30.43 19.81
C SER A 164 24.64 31.32 19.27
N ALA A 165 24.43 32.62 19.09
CA ALA A 165 25.54 33.58 18.97
C ALA A 165 25.61 34.42 20.26
N PRO A 166 26.71 34.44 21.08
CA PRO A 166 28.11 34.10 20.79
C PRO A 166 28.85 33.14 21.78
N SER A 167 30.10 32.83 21.38
CA SER A 167 31.29 32.31 22.10
C SER A 167 31.22 30.96 22.84
N VAL A 168 31.89 29.99 22.22
CA VAL A 168 32.28 28.68 22.73
C VAL A 168 32.94 28.79 24.10
N SER A 169 32.36 28.10 25.09
CA SER A 169 33.04 27.68 26.31
C SER A 169 32.65 26.23 26.58
N TYR A 170 33.62 25.33 26.43
CA TYR A 170 33.47 23.90 26.65
C TYR A 170 32.86 23.66 28.02
N THR A 171 31.65 23.11 28.04
CA THR A 171 30.94 22.75 29.28
C THR A 171 30.89 21.23 29.37
N SER A 172 31.30 20.74 30.54
CA SER A 172 31.71 19.37 30.84
C SER A 172 30.57 18.35 30.78
N ALA A 173 30.92 17.10 30.48
CA ALA A 173 30.03 15.97 30.11
C ALA A 173 29.19 15.37 31.27
N SER A 174 29.09 16.01 32.43
CA SER A 174 28.47 15.42 33.62
C SER A 174 26.94 15.63 33.75
N ASP A 175 26.31 16.39 32.84
CA ASP A 175 24.88 16.77 32.94
C ASP A 175 23.95 16.01 31.94
N LEU A 176 24.44 14.97 31.25
CA LEU A 176 23.77 14.36 30.08
C LEU A 176 22.93 13.10 30.34
N ARG A 177 22.58 12.78 31.59
CA ARG A 177 21.77 11.58 31.89
C ARG A 177 20.27 11.89 31.87
N VAL A 178 19.58 11.54 30.77
CA VAL A 178 18.33 10.74 30.71
C VAL A 178 17.62 10.81 29.33
N ASP A 179 17.88 11.79 28.46
CA ASP A 179 17.17 11.88 27.16
C ASP A 179 18.08 11.58 25.95
N TYR A 180 18.40 10.31 25.70
CA TYR A 180 18.83 9.94 24.36
C TYR A 180 17.60 9.97 23.44
N SER A 181 17.41 11.08 22.70
CA SER A 181 16.46 11.11 21.59
C SER A 181 16.70 9.88 20.70
N GLY A 182 15.63 9.25 20.18
CA GLY A 182 15.79 7.96 19.50
C GLY A 182 16.85 7.92 18.40
N ALA A 183 16.96 9.03 17.66
CA ALA A 183 17.98 9.21 16.63
C ALA A 183 19.43 9.22 17.16
N ALA A 184 19.67 9.74 18.36
CA ALA A 184 21.02 9.79 18.96
C ALA A 184 21.48 8.40 19.40
N PHE A 185 20.57 7.61 19.98
CA PHE A 185 20.85 6.22 20.34
C PHE A 185 21.09 5.36 19.10
N GLU A 186 20.26 5.50 18.06
CA GLU A 186 20.45 4.81 16.79
C GLU A 186 21.81 5.15 16.16
N GLN A 187 22.21 6.42 16.13
CA GLN A 187 23.52 6.80 15.62
C GLN A 187 24.67 6.21 16.44
N TRP A 188 24.55 6.17 17.76
CA TRP A 188 25.52 5.52 18.61
C TRP A 188 25.57 4.00 18.33
N ALA A 189 24.43 3.33 18.22
CA ALA A 189 24.35 1.90 17.95
C ALA A 189 24.93 1.58 16.56
N ILE A 190 24.68 2.41 15.56
CA ILE A 190 25.29 2.29 14.23
C ILE A 190 26.81 2.42 14.32
N ALA A 191 27.32 3.44 15.02
CA ALA A 191 28.75 3.69 15.11
C ALA A 191 29.50 2.63 15.92
N ASN A 192 28.89 2.09 16.98
CA ASN A 192 29.60 1.26 17.96
C ASN A 192 29.26 -0.23 17.83
N ILE A 193 28.06 -0.59 17.39
CA ILE A 193 27.57 -1.98 17.37
C ILE A 193 27.31 -2.49 15.96
N PHE A 194 26.73 -1.65 15.10
CA PHE A 194 26.29 -2.08 13.76
C PHE A 194 27.23 -1.66 12.64
N HIS A 195 28.38 -1.02 12.94
CA HIS A 195 29.31 -0.54 11.91
C HIS A 195 29.86 -1.68 11.03
N ASP A 196 30.06 -2.86 11.62
CA ASP A 196 30.51 -4.07 10.91
C ASP A 196 29.35 -4.97 10.44
N LYS A 197 28.10 -4.60 10.75
CA LYS A 197 26.89 -5.38 10.40
C LYS A 197 26.25 -4.83 9.14
N GLN A 198 25.65 -5.73 8.36
CA GLN A 198 24.97 -5.35 7.13
C GLN A 198 23.56 -4.86 7.43
N ARG A 199 23.25 -3.61 7.07
CA ARG A 199 21.87 -3.14 7.05
C ARG A 199 21.10 -3.84 5.93
N ILE A 200 19.96 -4.42 6.26
CA ILE A 200 19.07 -5.09 5.30
C ILE A 200 17.68 -4.46 5.32
N GLY A 201 17.05 -4.42 4.14
CA GLY A 201 15.62 -4.16 4.02
C GLY A 201 14.94 -5.45 3.58
N VAL A 202 13.80 -5.78 4.18
CA VAL A 202 13.06 -7.03 3.93
C VAL A 202 11.65 -6.70 3.45
N PRO A 203 11.44 -6.58 2.12
CA PRO A 203 10.12 -6.27 1.57
C PRO A 203 9.18 -7.47 1.60
N VAL A 204 7.91 -7.26 1.95
CA VAL A 204 6.86 -8.29 1.97
C VAL A 204 6.75 -9.00 0.62
N LEU A 205 6.78 -8.23 -0.48
CA LEU A 205 6.58 -8.77 -1.83
C LEU A 205 7.67 -9.76 -2.26
N LEU A 206 8.90 -9.62 -1.76
CA LEU A 206 10.01 -10.54 -2.07
C LEU A 206 10.05 -11.75 -1.11
N ASN A 207 9.33 -11.66 0.01
CA ASN A 207 9.34 -12.65 1.08
C ASN A 207 8.01 -13.40 1.21
N ARG A 208 7.25 -13.53 0.12
CA ARG A 208 5.98 -14.28 0.12
C ARG A 208 6.13 -15.74 0.53
N HIS A 209 7.32 -16.33 0.39
CA HIS A 209 7.59 -17.69 0.86
C HIS A 209 7.39 -17.84 2.39
N LEU A 210 7.51 -16.75 3.14
CA LEU A 210 7.28 -16.75 4.60
C LEU A 210 5.82 -17.05 4.95
N SER A 211 4.85 -16.80 4.05
CA SER A 211 3.45 -17.16 4.29
C SER A 211 3.21 -18.67 4.30
N GLN A 212 4.15 -19.48 3.80
CA GLN A 212 4.06 -20.95 3.84
C GLN A 212 4.60 -21.53 5.15
N ILE A 213 5.41 -20.74 5.86
CA ILE A 213 6.08 -21.10 7.12
C ILE A 213 5.25 -20.58 8.30
N ASP A 214 4.52 -19.49 8.07
CA ASP A 214 3.59 -18.91 9.01
C ASP A 214 2.35 -19.80 9.21
N GLU A 215 2.05 -20.15 10.46
CA GLU A 215 0.91 -20.97 10.83
C GLU A 215 -0.42 -20.33 10.43
N GLU A 216 -0.49 -19.00 10.45
CA GLU A 216 -1.67 -18.23 10.07
C GLU A 216 -1.73 -17.95 8.56
N GLY A 217 -0.66 -18.26 7.82
CA GLY A 217 -0.57 -18.04 6.39
C GLY A 217 -0.49 -16.57 5.96
N LEU A 218 -0.24 -15.64 6.89
CA LEU A 218 -0.19 -14.20 6.61
C LEU A 218 1.16 -13.78 6.02
N GLY A 219 2.25 -14.43 6.44
CA GLY A 219 3.60 -14.02 6.10
C GLY A 219 4.01 -12.77 6.89
N LEU A 220 4.84 -11.91 6.27
CA LEU A 220 5.21 -10.62 6.86
C LEU A 220 4.05 -9.65 6.81
N LEU A 221 3.78 -9.00 7.94
CA LEU A 221 2.70 -8.02 8.05
C LEU A 221 3.08 -6.67 7.44
N GLN A 222 4.37 -6.31 7.49
CA GLN A 222 4.87 -5.05 6.97
C GLN A 222 6.26 -5.18 6.36
N ASP A 223 6.58 -4.26 5.48
CA ASP A 223 7.93 -4.09 4.95
C ASP A 223 8.90 -3.74 6.09
N ARG A 224 9.98 -4.50 6.25
CA ARG A 224 10.98 -4.25 7.31
C ARG A 224 12.22 -3.59 6.72
N ILE A 225 12.08 -2.31 6.37
CA ILE A 225 13.08 -1.55 5.57
C ILE A 225 13.93 -0.61 6.45
N SER A 226 13.42 -0.21 7.61
CA SER A 226 14.14 0.60 8.57
C SER A 226 14.55 -0.28 9.75
N ASP A 227 15.87 -0.39 9.93
CA ASP A 227 16.53 -0.67 11.23
C ASP A 227 16.86 -2.13 11.53
N ASN A 228 16.89 -2.97 10.50
CA ASN A 228 17.43 -4.32 10.57
C ASN A 228 18.92 -4.37 10.19
N TYR A 229 19.73 -4.90 11.10
CA TYR A 229 21.14 -5.17 10.87
C TYR A 229 21.40 -6.66 11.06
N VAL A 230 22.10 -7.28 10.11
CA VAL A 230 22.48 -8.69 10.18
C VAL A 230 24.00 -8.80 10.26
N ASP A 231 24.47 -9.55 11.25
CA ASP A 231 25.89 -9.88 11.38
C ASP A 231 26.26 -11.09 10.48
N LYS A 232 27.55 -11.35 10.32
CA LYS A 232 28.08 -12.42 9.46
C LYS A 232 27.61 -13.82 9.87
N ASP A 233 27.27 -14.01 11.15
CA ASP A 233 26.73 -15.27 11.66
C ASP A 233 25.24 -15.48 11.32
N GLY A 234 24.54 -14.43 10.90
CA GLY A 234 23.10 -14.41 10.62
C GLY A 234 22.25 -13.86 11.77
N SER A 235 22.85 -13.34 12.84
CA SER A 235 22.11 -12.70 13.92
C SER A 235 21.48 -11.39 13.44
N LEU A 236 20.16 -11.29 13.56
CA LEU A 236 19.37 -10.09 13.27
C LEU A 236 19.33 -9.19 14.50
N TRP A 237 19.54 -7.89 14.30
CA TRP A 237 19.61 -6.88 15.35
C TRP A 237 18.68 -5.70 15.05
N ASP A 238 17.93 -5.30 16.07
CA ASP A 238 17.08 -4.10 16.09
C ASP A 238 17.41 -3.28 17.35
N ALA A 239 17.67 -1.98 17.19
CA ALA A 239 17.98 -1.08 18.30
C ALA A 239 16.75 -0.24 18.68
N LYS A 240 16.34 -0.30 19.95
CA LYS A 240 15.20 0.44 20.50
C LYS A 240 15.66 1.48 21.50
N ALA A 241 15.51 2.74 21.13
CA ALA A 241 15.74 3.89 21.99
C ALA A 241 14.53 4.22 22.88
N TYR A 242 13.86 3.18 23.38
CA TYR A 242 12.64 3.33 24.16
C TYR A 242 12.93 3.97 25.52
N ASP A 243 11.99 4.79 25.97
CA ASP A 243 11.89 5.14 27.38
C ASP A 243 11.28 3.98 28.18
N GLU A 244 11.25 4.11 29.50
CA GLU A 244 10.65 3.11 30.40
C GLU A 244 9.12 2.94 30.25
N HIS A 245 8.48 3.77 29.40
CA HIS A 245 7.04 3.76 29.15
C HIS A 245 6.68 3.12 27.80
N SER A 246 7.66 2.88 26.94
CA SER A 246 7.46 2.38 25.58
C SER A 246 7.55 0.86 25.50
N VAL A 247 6.62 0.26 24.73
CA VAL A 247 6.53 -1.18 24.52
C VAL A 247 6.84 -1.52 23.06
N ILE A 248 7.51 -2.64 22.85
CA ILE A 248 7.77 -3.18 21.52
C ILE A 248 6.48 -3.45 20.72
N ASP A 249 6.54 -3.18 19.43
CA ASP A 249 5.49 -3.54 18.49
C ASP A 249 5.43 -5.07 18.34
N ARG A 250 4.27 -5.66 18.67
CA ARG A 250 4.07 -7.11 18.61
C ARG A 250 4.03 -7.64 17.19
N ASP A 251 3.56 -6.86 16.23
CA ASP A 251 3.57 -7.26 14.82
C ASP A 251 5.01 -7.32 14.30
N GLN A 252 5.87 -6.43 14.80
CA GLN A 252 7.30 -6.46 14.51
C GLN A 252 7.99 -7.69 15.08
N LEU A 253 7.76 -8.01 16.36
CA LEU A 253 8.33 -9.20 16.99
C LEU A 253 7.91 -10.47 16.24
N ARG A 254 6.62 -10.60 15.92
CA ARG A 254 6.07 -11.72 15.14
C ARG A 254 6.79 -11.89 13.80
N ASP A 255 6.99 -10.80 13.07
CA ASP A 255 7.68 -10.84 11.79
C ASP A 255 9.14 -11.32 11.96
N TYR A 256 9.86 -10.87 12.99
CA TYR A 256 11.24 -11.31 13.23
C TYR A 256 11.33 -12.79 13.63
N GLN A 257 10.41 -13.28 14.46
CA GLN A 257 10.30 -14.71 14.77
C GLN A 257 10.04 -15.54 13.51
N LEU A 258 9.18 -15.04 12.62
CA LEU A 258 8.91 -15.71 11.35
C LEU A 258 10.16 -15.76 10.46
N MET A 259 10.94 -14.67 10.40
CA MET A 259 12.22 -14.63 9.69
C MET A 259 13.24 -15.62 10.27
N GLU A 260 13.33 -15.72 11.60
CA GLU A 260 14.20 -16.67 12.28
C GLU A 260 13.78 -18.11 12.03
N ARG A 261 12.49 -18.44 12.19
CA ARG A 261 11.94 -19.78 11.90
C ARG A 261 12.19 -20.21 10.45
N ALA A 262 12.11 -19.26 9.51
CA ALA A 262 12.42 -19.53 8.10
C ALA A 262 13.92 -19.76 7.84
N GLY A 263 14.79 -19.27 8.72
CA GLY A 263 16.25 -19.37 8.62
C GLY A 263 16.87 -18.45 7.56
N TYR A 264 16.06 -17.73 6.79
CA TYR A 264 16.51 -16.75 5.80
C TYR A 264 15.39 -15.81 5.36
N VAL A 265 15.81 -14.69 4.76
CA VAL A 265 14.96 -13.73 4.06
C VAL A 265 15.57 -13.34 2.72
N ILE A 266 14.79 -12.71 1.86
CA ILE A 266 15.23 -12.06 0.63
C ILE A 266 15.30 -10.55 0.90
N ASP A 267 16.49 -9.97 0.78
CA ASP A 267 16.68 -8.53 0.98
C ASP A 267 16.11 -7.71 -0.18
N ALA A 268 16.06 -6.38 -0.02
CA ALA A 268 15.56 -5.45 -1.03
C ALA A 268 16.36 -5.47 -2.36
N LYS A 269 17.56 -6.06 -2.38
CA LYS A 269 18.38 -6.25 -3.58
C LYS A 269 18.16 -7.63 -4.21
N GLY A 270 17.30 -8.47 -3.64
CA GLY A 270 17.02 -9.83 -4.09
C GLY A 270 18.00 -10.89 -3.58
N ASN A 271 18.90 -10.55 -2.65
CA ASN A 271 19.85 -11.50 -2.09
C ASN A 271 19.22 -12.31 -0.96
N ARG A 272 19.55 -13.60 -0.90
CA ARG A 272 19.20 -14.44 0.25
C ARG A 272 20.12 -14.14 1.43
N VAL A 273 19.55 -13.64 2.52
CA VAL A 273 20.24 -13.33 3.77
C VAL A 273 19.84 -14.36 4.81
N ARG A 274 20.82 -15.02 5.42
CA ARG A 274 20.59 -16.01 6.47
C ARG A 274 20.21 -15.32 7.78
N ILE A 275 19.20 -15.86 8.46
CA ILE A 275 18.76 -15.39 9.79
C ILE A 275 18.87 -16.55 10.76
N THR A 276 19.55 -16.35 11.89
CA THR A 276 19.79 -17.41 12.89
C THR A 276 19.29 -17.10 14.28
N SER A 277 19.12 -15.82 14.60
CA SER A 277 18.62 -15.36 15.88
C SER A 277 18.11 -13.93 15.78
N VAL A 278 17.18 -13.57 16.65
CA VAL A 278 16.68 -12.19 16.79
C VAL A 278 17.24 -11.56 18.06
N ASN A 279 17.76 -10.34 17.95
CA ASN A 279 18.38 -9.59 19.03
C ASN A 279 17.78 -8.18 19.12
N TYR A 280 17.35 -7.80 20.31
CA TYR A 280 16.93 -6.43 20.61
C TYR A 280 17.97 -5.74 21.47
N LEU A 281 18.40 -4.55 21.06
CA LEU A 281 19.32 -3.70 21.82
C LEU A 281 18.58 -2.48 22.36
N PHE A 282 18.44 -2.39 23.68
CA PHE A 282 17.80 -1.28 24.36
C PHE A 282 18.81 -0.22 24.84
N SER A 283 18.36 1.04 24.85
CA SER A 283 19.16 2.17 25.33
C SER A 283 19.48 2.14 26.82
N SER A 284 18.74 1.37 27.61
CA SER A 284 18.93 1.22 29.05
C SER A 284 18.43 -0.12 29.57
N ARG A 285 18.91 -0.49 30.76
CA ARG A 285 18.40 -1.67 31.48
C ARG A 285 16.91 -1.56 31.80
N ALA A 286 16.43 -0.39 32.20
CA ALA A 286 15.02 -0.16 32.53
C ALA A 286 14.10 -0.38 31.31
N ALA A 287 14.52 0.07 30.12
CA ALA A 287 13.77 -0.17 28.88
C ALA A 287 13.74 -1.66 28.50
N ALA A 288 14.83 -2.39 28.75
CA ALA A 288 14.87 -3.84 28.58
C ALA A 288 13.96 -4.57 29.58
N GLU A 289 14.01 -4.22 30.87
CA GLU A 289 13.13 -4.76 31.94
C GLU A 289 11.66 -4.56 31.61
N LYS A 290 11.29 -3.41 31.05
CA LYS A 290 9.91 -3.14 30.65
C LYS A 290 9.40 -4.06 29.54
N ASN A 291 10.30 -4.53 28.68
CA ASN A 291 9.96 -5.27 27.47
C ASN A 291 10.28 -6.77 27.57
N ILE A 292 10.94 -7.23 28.64
CA ILE A 292 11.41 -8.61 28.76
C ILE A 292 10.26 -9.62 28.73
N ASP A 293 9.13 -9.32 29.36
CA ASP A 293 7.99 -10.24 29.39
C ASP A 293 7.39 -10.52 28.00
N TYR A 294 7.60 -9.61 27.03
CA TYR A 294 7.18 -9.82 25.65
C TYR A 294 8.25 -10.54 24.81
N LEU A 295 9.52 -10.44 25.20
CA LEU A 295 10.66 -10.93 24.44
C LEU A 295 11.19 -12.28 24.97
N ARG A 296 10.80 -12.68 26.18
CA ARG A 296 11.28 -13.89 26.84
C ARG A 296 10.93 -15.13 26.00
N GLY A 297 11.97 -15.86 25.59
CA GLY A 297 11.84 -17.04 24.73
C GLY A 297 11.71 -16.74 23.24
N GLU A 298 11.60 -15.46 22.87
CA GLU A 298 11.29 -15.01 21.52
C GLU A 298 12.42 -14.22 20.87
N ALA A 299 13.25 -13.55 21.67
CA ALA A 299 14.46 -12.88 21.20
C ALA A 299 15.50 -12.78 22.32
N THR A 300 16.76 -12.58 21.94
CA THR A 300 17.82 -12.25 22.90
C THR A 300 17.79 -10.75 23.19
N VAL A 301 17.76 -10.39 24.48
CA VAL A 301 17.63 -9.00 24.90
C VAL A 301 18.96 -8.47 25.41
N TRP A 302 19.36 -7.32 24.89
CA TRP A 302 20.58 -6.61 25.24
C TRP A 302 20.25 -5.19 25.68
N TYR A 303 21.08 -4.61 26.52
CA TYR A 303 20.97 -3.20 26.90
C TYR A 303 22.33 -2.52 26.96
N VAL A 304 22.33 -1.19 26.88
CA VAL A 304 23.54 -0.39 27.07
C VAL A 304 23.65 0.09 28.51
N GLU A 305 24.78 -0.23 29.12
CA GLU A 305 25.23 0.32 30.39
C GLU A 305 26.16 1.50 30.11
N TRP A 306 25.70 2.71 30.42
CA TRP A 306 26.42 3.95 30.10
C TRP A 306 27.40 4.35 31.21
N HIS A 307 28.66 4.55 30.84
CA HIS A 307 29.73 5.04 31.69
C HIS A 307 29.70 6.57 31.82
N SER A 308 30.38 7.09 32.83
CA SER A 308 30.43 8.54 33.12
C SER A 308 31.18 9.35 32.06
N ASP A 309 31.98 8.72 31.20
CA ASP A 309 32.69 9.34 30.09
C ASP A 309 31.87 9.37 28.78
N GLY A 310 30.64 8.87 28.81
CA GLY A 310 29.75 8.79 27.64
C GLY A 310 29.97 7.56 26.76
N SER A 311 30.92 6.68 27.10
CA SER A 311 31.01 5.35 26.49
C SER A 311 29.89 4.44 27.01
N GLY A 312 29.52 3.43 26.22
CA GLY A 312 28.48 2.47 26.59
C GLY A 312 29.01 1.04 26.44
N THR A 313 28.72 0.18 27.41
CA THR A 313 28.99 -1.26 27.31
C THR A 313 27.68 -1.99 27.06
N VAL A 314 27.64 -2.82 26.02
CA VAL A 314 26.49 -3.68 25.76
C VAL A 314 26.52 -4.87 26.72
N ARG A 315 25.40 -5.11 27.38
CA ARG A 315 25.19 -6.19 28.35
C ARG A 315 24.04 -7.06 27.88
N LEU A 316 24.20 -8.37 28.08
CA LEU A 316 23.09 -9.30 27.95
C LEU A 316 22.13 -9.07 29.11
N PHE A 317 20.83 -9.09 28.83
CA PHE A 317 19.81 -9.06 29.85
C PHE A 317 19.61 -10.47 30.41
N GLU A 318 20.14 -10.73 31.61
CA GLU A 318 19.94 -11.97 32.35
C GLU A 318 18.89 -11.73 33.45
N ASP A 319 17.84 -12.56 33.46
CA ASP A 319 16.86 -12.60 34.56
C ASP A 319 17.59 -13.04 35.83
N GLN A 320 17.56 -12.23 36.89
CA GLN A 320 18.02 -12.63 38.22
C GLN A 320 16.90 -13.30 39.00
#